data_AF-A0A7S1DZK3-F1
#
_entry.id   AF-A0A7S1DZK3-F1
#
_cell.length_a   1.000
_cell.length_b   1.000
_cell.length_c   1.000
_cell.angle_alpha   90.00
_cell.angle_beta   90.00
_cell.angle_gamma   90.00
#
_symmetry.space_group_name_H-M   'P 1'
#
loop_
_entity.id
_entity.type
_entity.pdbx_description
1 polymer ?
#
loop_
_entity_poly.entity_id
_entity_poly.type
_entity_poly.pdbx_seq_one_letter_code
_entity_poly.pdbx_strand_id
1 'polypeptide(L)'
;REEDVLPAGAGVEATVIRGMDMFIPVYNIQRDERFWPNANTFDPERFTRPYKNPDIPEWAGFDPRKWEGRLYPNEIASDYAFMPFGAGARKCVGDEFALMEAVVTLAMVLRRFDFEFDESKFTTGVDIMDHPQDLNHPVGMRTGATIHTRK
;
A
#
# COMPACT_ATOMS: atom_id res chain seq x y z
N ARG A 1 30.05 0.55 -1.12
CA ARG A 1 29.14 0.04 -0.05
C ARG A 1 29.99 0.01 1.21
N GLU A 2 29.84 1.05 2.01
CA GLU A 2 30.47 1.20 3.33
C GLU A 2 29.47 0.73 4.39
N GLU A 3 29.94 0.50 5.62
CA GLU A 3 29.08 0.23 6.76
C GLU A 3 28.40 1.52 7.20
N ASP A 4 27.14 1.42 7.64
CA ASP A 4 26.36 2.58 8.05
C ASP A 4 25.48 2.21 9.26
N VAL A 5 25.29 3.18 10.15
CA VAL A 5 24.40 3.06 11.30
C VAL A 5 23.12 3.78 10.93
N LEU A 6 22.03 3.02 10.80
CA LEU A 6 20.73 3.62 10.49
C LEU A 6 20.25 4.49 11.66
N PRO A 7 19.57 5.61 11.38
CA PRO A 7 18.96 6.40 12.43
C PRO A 7 17.99 5.53 13.23
N ALA A 8 17.91 5.77 14.53
CA ALA A 8 17.00 5.04 15.41
C ALA A 8 15.57 5.16 14.90
N GLY A 9 14.96 4.01 14.61
CA GLY A 9 13.55 3.88 14.25
C GLY A 9 12.87 2.99 15.30
N ALA A 10 11.70 3.41 15.80
CA ALA A 10 10.95 2.69 16.83
C ALA A 10 11.77 2.36 18.10
N GLY A 11 12.76 3.18 18.44
CA GLY A 11 13.55 3.07 19.67
C GLY A 11 14.67 2.01 19.66
N VAL A 12 14.99 1.42 18.50
CA VAL A 12 16.08 0.43 18.37
C VAL A 12 17.15 0.95 17.41
N GLU A 13 18.40 0.95 17.86
CA GLU A 13 19.55 1.16 16.99
C GLU A 13 19.95 -0.15 16.32
N ALA A 14 20.22 -0.09 15.01
CA ALA A 14 20.65 -1.24 14.24
C ALA A 14 21.82 -0.87 13.33
N THR A 15 22.87 -1.69 13.34
CA THR A 15 23.99 -1.58 12.42
C THR A 15 23.73 -2.43 11.19
N VAL A 16 23.78 -1.82 10.01
CA VAL A 16 23.69 -2.54 8.74
C VAL A 16 25.11 -2.82 8.25
N ILE A 17 25.53 -4.07 8.39
CA ILE A 17 26.86 -4.47 7.93
C ILE A 17 26.93 -4.49 6.40
N ARG A 18 28.14 -4.31 5.87
CA ARG A 18 28.37 -4.36 4.43
C ARG A 18 27.89 -5.69 3.84
N GLY A 19 27.00 -5.60 2.85
CA GLY A 19 26.47 -6.76 2.14
C GLY A 19 25.25 -7.40 2.80
N MET A 20 24.77 -6.86 3.93
CA MET A 20 23.49 -7.24 4.50
C MET A 20 22.34 -6.89 3.54
N ASP A 21 21.44 -7.84 3.33
CA ASP A 21 20.20 -7.60 2.60
C ASP A 21 19.18 -6.91 3.52
N MET A 22 18.50 -5.92 2.97
CA MET A 22 17.44 -5.18 3.65
C MET A 22 16.10 -5.49 3.00
N PHE A 23 15.08 -5.66 3.83
CA PHE A 23 13.71 -5.85 3.39
C PHE A 23 12.84 -4.71 3.90
N ILE A 24 12.08 -4.07 3.00
CA ILE A 24 11.08 -3.06 3.35
C ILE A 24 9.72 -3.75 3.31
N PRO A 25 9.05 -3.96 4.46
CA PRO A 25 7.77 -4.64 4.52
C PRO A 25 6.64 -3.70 4.09
N VAL A 26 6.61 -3.31 2.81
CA VAL A 26 5.69 -2.31 2.25
C VAL A 26 4.23 -2.65 2.55
N TYR A 27 3.84 -3.91 2.40
CA TYR A 27 2.48 -4.37 2.69
C TYR A 27 2.09 -4.13 4.14
N ASN A 28 2.97 -4.48 5.09
CA ASN A 28 2.70 -4.34 6.52
C ASN A 28 2.63 -2.86 6.91
N ILE A 29 3.54 -2.02 6.42
CA ILE A 29 3.53 -0.57 6.71
C ILE A 29 2.19 0.05 6.26
N GLN A 30 1.72 -0.30 5.06
CA GLN A 30 0.45 0.19 4.52
C GLN A 30 -0.80 -0.35 5.23
N ARG A 31 -0.65 -1.39 6.06
CA ARG A 31 -1.72 -2.02 6.84
C ARG A 31 -1.50 -1.93 8.35
N ASP A 32 -0.55 -1.11 8.79
CA ASP A 32 -0.27 -0.93 10.21
C ASP A 32 -1.23 0.10 10.81
N GLU A 33 -1.97 -0.30 11.83
CA GLU A 33 -2.95 0.57 12.50
C GLU A 33 -2.32 1.79 13.18
N ARG A 34 -1.01 1.73 13.46
CA ARG A 34 -0.28 2.87 14.01
C ARG A 34 -0.19 4.01 13.01
N PHE A 35 -0.17 3.72 11.71
CA PHE A 35 -0.16 4.72 10.63
C PHE A 35 -1.53 4.92 9.97
N TRP A 36 -2.38 3.89 9.96
CA TRP A 36 -3.64 3.88 9.25
C TRP A 36 -4.78 3.35 10.13
N PRO A 37 -5.61 4.20 10.73
CA PRO A 37 -6.76 3.75 11.52
C PRO A 37 -7.66 2.84 10.68
N ASN A 38 -8.11 1.73 11.27
CA ASN A 38 -8.88 0.69 10.57
C ASN A 38 -8.20 0.30 9.25
N ALA A 39 -6.95 -0.15 9.33
CA ALA A 39 -6.07 -0.29 8.17
C ALA A 39 -6.57 -1.30 7.14
N ASN A 40 -7.31 -2.32 7.59
CA ASN A 40 -7.89 -3.36 6.73
C ASN A 40 -9.26 -2.97 6.14
N THR A 41 -9.82 -1.83 6.54
CA THR A 41 -11.10 -1.35 5.99
C THR A 41 -10.88 -0.53 4.72
N PHE A 42 -11.63 -0.86 3.66
CA PHE A 42 -11.68 -0.06 2.45
C PHE A 42 -12.38 1.27 2.72
N ASP A 43 -11.58 2.31 2.96
CA ASP A 43 -12.01 3.68 3.21
C ASP A 43 -11.29 4.61 2.22
N PRO A 44 -11.91 4.95 1.07
CA PRO A 44 -11.34 5.87 0.09
C PRO A 44 -11.15 7.28 0.63
N GLU A 45 -12.00 7.72 1.55
CA GLU A 45 -11.97 9.07 2.11
C GLU A 45 -10.82 9.28 3.10
N ARG A 46 -10.13 8.22 3.54
CA ARG A 46 -8.99 8.35 4.46
C ARG A 46 -7.92 9.32 3.96
N PHE A 47 -7.77 9.45 2.64
CA PHE A 47 -6.76 10.30 2.03
C PHE A 47 -7.17 11.78 1.97
N THR A 48 -8.39 12.12 2.36
CA THR A 48 -8.89 13.50 2.44
C THR A 48 -8.68 14.12 3.82
N ARG A 49 -8.40 13.32 4.85
CA ARG A 49 -8.28 13.75 6.24
C ARG A 49 -6.83 13.66 6.73
N PRO A 50 -6.30 14.67 7.46
CA PRO A 50 -5.00 14.55 8.10
C PRO A 50 -5.05 13.49 9.20
N TYR A 51 -3.93 12.79 9.41
CA TYR A 51 -3.80 11.84 10.50
C TYR A 51 -2.39 11.87 11.07
N LYS A 52 -2.28 11.85 12.39
CA LYS A 52 -1.02 11.71 13.12
C LYS A 52 -1.26 10.87 14.35
N ASN A 53 -0.32 9.98 14.64
CA ASN A 53 -0.37 9.15 15.84
C ASN A 53 0.53 9.77 16.93
N PRO A 54 -0.02 10.20 18.09
CA PRO A 54 0.76 10.72 19.20
C PRO A 54 1.79 9.72 19.77
N ASP A 55 1.53 8.42 19.63
CA ASP A 55 2.39 7.35 20.13
C ASP A 55 3.63 7.10 19.26
N ILE A 56 3.68 7.71 18.06
CA ILE A 56 4.84 7.68 17.16
C ILE A 56 5.22 9.13 16.80
N PRO A 57 5.88 9.85 17.72
CA PRO A 57 6.21 11.26 17.53
C PRO A 57 7.19 11.50 16.36
N GLU A 58 8.00 10.50 15.99
CA GLU A 58 8.98 10.57 14.91
C GLU A 58 8.31 10.58 13.52
N TRP A 59 7.11 10.01 13.40
CA TRP A 59 6.36 10.01 12.16
C TRP A 59 5.65 11.36 11.98
N ALA A 60 5.90 12.03 10.85
CA ALA A 60 5.31 13.34 10.60
C ALA A 60 3.78 13.29 10.43
N GLY A 61 3.23 12.11 10.16
CA GLY A 61 1.81 11.90 9.89
C GLY A 61 1.47 12.02 8.40
N PHE A 62 0.22 11.69 8.08
CA PHE A 62 -0.36 11.90 6.77
C PHE A 62 -0.94 13.32 6.65
N ASP A 63 -0.52 14.05 5.62
CA ASP A 63 -0.98 15.40 5.32
C ASP A 63 -1.62 15.45 3.91
N PRO A 64 -2.94 15.63 3.81
CA PRO A 64 -3.64 15.64 2.52
C PRO A 64 -3.19 16.81 1.61
N ARG A 65 -2.70 17.91 2.18
CA ARG A 65 -2.24 19.08 1.42
C ARG A 65 -0.98 18.76 0.61
N LYS A 66 -0.19 17.77 1.03
CA LYS A 66 1.06 17.39 0.36
C LYS A 66 0.86 16.58 -0.92
N TRP A 67 -0.34 16.05 -1.16
CA TRP A 67 -0.68 15.40 -2.43
C TRP A 67 -1.72 16.16 -3.25
N GLU A 68 -2.08 17.37 -2.82
CA GLU A 68 -2.89 18.28 -3.64
C GLU A 68 -2.17 18.56 -4.97
N GLY A 69 -2.91 18.42 -6.09
CA GLY A 69 -2.34 18.55 -7.44
C GLY A 69 -1.55 17.32 -7.93
N ARG A 70 -1.48 16.22 -7.17
CA ARG A 70 -0.93 14.94 -7.62
C ARG A 70 -2.05 13.94 -7.92
N LEU A 71 -1.74 12.89 -8.69
CA LEU A 71 -2.72 11.87 -9.07
C LEU A 71 -3.12 10.93 -7.93
N TYR A 72 -2.27 10.78 -6.91
CA TYR A 72 -2.54 9.88 -5.78
C TYR A 72 -1.73 10.28 -4.52
N PRO A 73 -2.18 9.89 -3.32
CA PRO A 73 -1.41 10.02 -2.08
C PRO A 73 -0.17 9.13 -2.17
N ASN A 74 1.02 9.67 -1.93
CA ASN A 74 2.28 8.95 -2.13
C ASN A 74 3.18 9.00 -0.89
N GLU A 75 4.45 8.60 -1.03
CA GLU A 75 5.43 8.55 0.04
C GLU A 75 5.65 9.91 0.72
N ILE A 76 5.50 11.01 -0.03
CA ILE A 76 5.74 12.37 0.48
C ILE A 76 4.59 12.82 1.38
N ALA A 77 3.35 12.52 0.98
CA ALA A 77 2.17 12.92 1.75
C ALA A 77 1.99 12.09 3.03
N SER A 78 2.53 10.89 3.04
CA SER A 78 2.39 9.91 4.12
C SER A 78 3.64 9.76 4.99
N ASP A 79 4.71 10.52 4.71
CA ASP A 79 6.02 10.34 5.35
C ASP A 79 6.45 8.86 5.32
N TYR A 80 6.47 8.31 4.10
CA TYR A 80 6.81 6.92 3.76
C TYR A 80 5.87 5.84 4.34
N ALA A 81 4.74 6.19 4.95
CA ALA A 81 3.76 5.20 5.42
C ALA A 81 2.84 4.64 4.31
N PHE A 82 2.83 5.26 3.13
CA PHE A 82 2.11 4.80 1.94
C PHE A 82 2.99 4.87 0.70
N MET A 83 3.36 3.71 0.17
CA MET A 83 4.36 3.55 -0.91
C MET A 83 3.93 2.50 -1.95
N PRO A 84 2.75 2.62 -2.58
CA PRO A 84 2.22 1.58 -3.48
C PRO A 84 3.08 1.34 -4.72
N PHE A 85 3.91 2.31 -5.10
CA PHE A 85 4.85 2.24 -6.22
C PHE A 85 6.31 2.33 -5.77
N GLY A 86 6.58 2.05 -4.49
CA GLY A 86 7.88 2.28 -3.87
C GLY A 86 8.12 3.76 -3.53
N ALA A 87 9.38 4.10 -3.27
CA ALA A 87 9.77 5.44 -2.82
C ALA A 87 11.24 5.76 -3.16
N GLY A 88 11.61 7.04 -3.13
CA GLY A 88 12.97 7.51 -3.33
C GLY A 88 13.52 7.26 -4.74
N ALA A 89 14.85 7.12 -4.87
CA ALA A 89 15.54 7.02 -6.17
C ALA A 89 15.19 5.76 -6.99
N ARG A 90 14.50 4.78 -6.39
CA ARG A 90 14.07 3.54 -7.04
C ARG A 90 12.54 3.40 -7.07
N LYS A 91 11.81 4.49 -6.84
CA LYS A 91 10.36 4.53 -7.07
C LYS A 91 10.04 4.16 -8.52
N CYS A 92 8.89 3.53 -8.73
CA CYS A 92 8.41 3.20 -10.07
C CYS A 92 8.40 4.46 -10.95
N VAL A 93 9.03 4.38 -12.12
CA VAL A 93 9.05 5.47 -13.10
C VAL A 93 7.68 5.69 -13.77
N GLY A 94 6.79 4.70 -13.70
CA GLY A 94 5.47 4.74 -14.31
C GLY A 94 4.32 4.93 -13.32
N ASP A 95 4.58 5.39 -12.09
CA ASP A 95 3.55 5.56 -11.06
C ASP A 95 2.41 6.49 -11.52
N GLU A 96 2.75 7.67 -12.03
CA GLU A 96 1.76 8.64 -12.53
C GLU A 96 1.00 8.12 -13.74
N PHE A 97 1.70 7.47 -14.67
CA PHE A 97 1.07 6.89 -15.87
C PHE A 97 0.08 5.78 -15.48
N ALA A 98 0.47 4.87 -14.59
CA ALA A 98 -0.36 3.78 -14.12
C ALA A 98 -1.63 4.29 -13.42
N LEU A 99 -1.52 5.34 -12.60
CA LEU A 99 -2.68 5.94 -11.94
C LEU A 99 -3.62 6.63 -12.92
N MET A 100 -3.07 7.39 -13.86
CA MET A 100 -3.87 8.03 -14.91
C MET A 100 -4.62 6.99 -15.74
N GLU A 101 -3.94 5.92 -16.16
CA GLU A 101 -4.56 4.82 -16.91
C GLU A 101 -5.65 4.13 -16.09
N ALA A 102 -5.41 3.83 -14.82
CA ALA A 102 -6.38 3.20 -13.94
C ALA A 102 -7.64 4.06 -13.76
N VAL A 103 -7.47 5.38 -13.51
CA VAL A 103 -8.58 6.32 -13.33
C VAL A 103 -9.37 6.48 -14.63
N VAL A 104 -8.71 6.65 -15.77
CA VAL A 104 -9.38 6.76 -17.08
C VAL A 104 -10.13 5.47 -17.40
N THR A 105 -9.49 4.31 -17.20
CA THR A 105 -10.11 3.02 -17.44
C THR A 105 -11.36 2.84 -16.57
N LEU A 106 -11.26 3.11 -15.27
CA LEU A 106 -12.39 3.04 -14.35
C LEU A 106 -13.53 3.98 -14.79
N ALA A 107 -13.22 5.23 -15.12
CA ALA A 107 -14.21 6.20 -15.58
C ALA A 107 -14.90 5.76 -16.88
N MET A 108 -14.15 5.20 -17.84
CA MET A 108 -14.72 4.72 -19.10
C MET A 108 -15.57 3.48 -18.92
N VAL A 109 -15.19 2.59 -18.01
CA VAL A 109 -15.95 1.39 -17.64
C VAL A 109 -17.28 1.81 -16.98
N LEU A 110 -17.24 2.68 -15.98
CA LEU A 110 -18.44 3.19 -15.29
C LEU A 110 -19.38 3.99 -16.20
N ARG A 111 -18.85 4.66 -17.23
CA ARG A 111 -19.67 5.46 -18.18
C ARG A 111 -20.37 4.60 -19.24
N ARG A 112 -19.81 3.44 -19.60
CA ARG A 112 -20.26 2.63 -20.75
C ARG A 112 -21.09 1.42 -20.38
N PHE A 113 -20.99 0.97 -19.13
CA PHE A 113 -21.62 -0.25 -18.66
C PHE A 113 -22.38 0.02 -17.36
N ASP A 114 -23.52 -0.62 -17.22
CA ASP A 114 -24.23 -0.72 -15.95
C ASP A 114 -23.78 -1.99 -15.23
N PHE A 115 -23.60 -1.88 -13.92
CA PHE A 115 -23.10 -2.97 -13.08
C PHE A 115 -24.18 -3.42 -12.11
N GLU A 116 -24.41 -4.73 -12.08
CA GLU A 116 -25.21 -5.39 -11.05
C GLU A 116 -24.33 -6.44 -10.36
N PHE A 117 -24.43 -6.49 -9.03
CA PHE A 117 -23.69 -7.47 -8.25
C PHE A 117 -24.41 -8.81 -8.27
N ASP A 118 -23.77 -9.84 -8.83
CA ASP A 118 -24.30 -11.21 -8.83
C ASP A 118 -23.89 -11.92 -7.53
N GLU A 119 -24.76 -11.84 -6.51
CA GLU A 119 -24.56 -12.49 -5.21
C GLU A 119 -24.32 -14.00 -5.33
N SER A 120 -24.84 -14.67 -6.37
CA SER A 120 -24.65 -16.11 -6.56
C SER A 120 -23.19 -16.50 -6.83
N LYS A 121 -22.35 -15.53 -7.23
CA LYS A 121 -20.92 -15.71 -7.47
C LYS A 121 -20.07 -15.34 -6.26
N PHE A 122 -20.67 -14.77 -5.21
CA PHE A 122 -19.97 -14.44 -3.99
C PHE A 122 -19.81 -15.70 -3.13
N THR A 123 -18.68 -16.39 -3.29
CA THR A 123 -18.42 -17.67 -2.62
C THR A 123 -17.88 -17.50 -1.20
N THR A 124 -17.18 -16.40 -0.92
CA THR A 124 -16.60 -16.12 0.40
C THR A 124 -16.28 -14.63 0.55
N GLY A 125 -16.57 -14.07 1.72
CA GLY A 125 -16.14 -12.73 2.14
C GLY A 125 -14.91 -12.76 3.04
N VAL A 126 -14.24 -13.91 3.14
CA VAL A 126 -13.11 -14.12 4.03
C VAL A 126 -11.85 -13.55 3.36
N ASP A 127 -11.04 -12.82 4.13
CA ASP A 127 -9.78 -12.25 3.64
C ASP A 127 -8.85 -13.39 3.19
N ILE A 128 -8.13 -13.16 2.09
CA ILE A 128 -7.09 -14.06 1.56
C ILE A 128 -6.06 -14.45 2.62
N MET A 129 -5.82 -13.58 3.60
CA MET A 129 -4.90 -13.80 4.70
C MET A 129 -5.48 -14.70 5.80
N ASP A 130 -6.80 -14.70 6.00
CA ASP A 130 -7.46 -15.45 7.08
C ASP A 130 -7.78 -16.90 6.67
N HIS A 131 -8.07 -17.14 5.38
CA HIS A 131 -8.41 -18.48 4.87
C HIS A 131 -7.81 -18.77 3.49
N PRO A 132 -6.48 -18.96 3.38
CA PRO A 132 -5.76 -19.11 2.10
C PRO A 132 -6.10 -20.39 1.32
N GLN A 133 -6.86 -21.32 1.92
CA GLN A 133 -7.29 -22.56 1.27
C GLN A 133 -8.57 -22.36 0.43
N ASP A 134 -9.34 -21.30 0.71
CA ASP A 134 -10.64 -21.03 0.10
C ASP A 134 -10.55 -20.10 -1.13
N LEU A 135 -9.35 -20.01 -1.72
CA LEU A 135 -9.00 -19.10 -2.82
C LEU A 135 -9.59 -19.44 -4.19
N ASN A 136 -10.75 -20.10 -4.22
CA ASN A 136 -11.51 -20.31 -5.44
C ASN A 136 -12.28 -19.03 -5.81
N HIS A 137 -11.54 -17.92 -5.92
CA HIS A 137 -12.08 -16.60 -6.22
C HIS A 137 -12.11 -16.39 -7.75
N PRO A 138 -13.27 -16.01 -8.34
CA PRO A 138 -13.44 -15.93 -9.80
C PRO A 138 -12.64 -14.79 -10.44
N VAL A 139 -12.36 -13.71 -9.70
CA VAL A 139 -11.37 -12.69 -10.08
C VAL A 139 -10.08 -12.96 -9.31
N GLY A 140 -9.16 -13.66 -9.97
CA GLY A 140 -7.92 -14.11 -9.36
C GLY A 140 -6.95 -12.95 -9.12
N MET A 141 -6.90 -12.44 -7.89
CA MET A 141 -5.68 -11.83 -7.36
C MET A 141 -5.08 -12.81 -6.35
N ARG A 142 -4.15 -13.65 -6.82
CA ARG A 142 -3.21 -14.35 -5.93
C ARG A 142 -2.15 -13.29 -5.58
N THR A 143 -2.03 -12.96 -4.30
CA THR A 143 -1.29 -11.81 -3.80
C THR A 143 0.14 -11.67 -4.37
N GLY A 144 0.57 -10.41 -4.44
CA GLY A 144 1.81 -9.95 -5.05
C GLY A 144 3.07 -10.64 -4.52
N ALA A 145 4.04 -10.76 -5.43
CA ALA A 145 5.42 -11.17 -5.19
C ALA A 145 5.67 -12.61 -4.68
N THR A 146 4.75 -13.56 -4.84
CA THR A 146 5.11 -14.99 -4.72
C THR A 146 5.19 -15.63 -6.09
N ILE A 147 6.41 -15.88 -6.59
CA ILE A 147 6.62 -16.82 -7.69
C ILE A 147 6.25 -18.19 -7.14
N HIS A 148 4.99 -18.60 -7.28
CA HIS A 148 4.64 -20.00 -7.15
C HIS A 148 5.20 -20.72 -8.37
N THR A 149 6.46 -21.17 -8.30
CA THR A 149 6.88 -22.28 -9.17
C THR A 149 6.08 -23.49 -8.69
N ARG A 150 5.00 -23.82 -9.41
CA ARG A 150 4.39 -25.14 -9.27
C ARG A 150 5.51 -26.16 -9.51
N LYS A 151 5.70 -27.09 -8.57
CA LYS A 151 6.40 -28.34 -8.86
C LYS A 151 5.53 -29.20 -9.76
#